data_AF-A0A3P3U458-F1
#
_entry.id   AF-A0A3P3U458-F1
#
_cell.length_a   1.000
_cell.length_b   1.000
_cell.length_c   1.000
_cell.angle_alpha   90.00
_cell.angle_beta   90.00
_cell.angle_gamma   90.00
#
_symmetry.space_group_name_H-M   'P 1'
#
loop_
_entity.id
_entity.type
_entity.pdbx_description
1 polymer ?
#
loop_
_entity_poly.entity_id
_entity_poly.type
_entity_poly.pdbx_seq_one_letter_code
_entity_poly.pdbx_strand_id
1 'polypeptide(L)'
;MHAKGFIGLLISIVVAFAGGFVLTYLFGYKNAAPAQADSGRHAADIPAQKEQGTGEMTVFSPLDGEWIPLTEVQDEAFSSGAMGKGAAIIPTGGAAYVPFSGTVHTVFKTKHAIGMISQEGVEILIHIGINTVKLKGEHFTTFVKEGDTVKKGDKLVEFDLEAIQNAGYDVTTSVLISNTADYAEISVKEYGHVSPGDPLIFIK
;
A
#
# COMPACT_ATOMS: atom_id res chain seq x y z
N MET A 1 30.51 36.23 35.69
CA MET A 1 30.01 37.06 34.57
C MET A 1 29.09 36.30 33.57
N HIS A 2 28.42 35.19 33.95
CA HIS A 2 27.63 34.38 32.99
C HIS A 2 26.09 34.46 33.12
N ALA A 3 25.54 35.03 34.19
CA ALA A 3 24.08 35.06 34.40
C ALA A 3 23.32 36.01 33.44
N LYS A 4 23.96 37.10 33.00
CA LYS A 4 23.31 38.11 32.14
C LYS A 4 23.00 37.57 30.73
N GLY A 5 23.86 36.70 30.18
CA GLY A 5 23.63 36.08 28.88
C GLY A 5 22.50 35.04 28.90
N PHE A 6 22.39 34.28 30.00
CA PHE A 6 21.33 33.30 30.19
C PHE A 6 19.95 33.94 30.34
N ILE A 7 19.86 35.05 31.07
CA ILE A 7 18.62 35.84 31.19
C ILE A 7 18.23 36.43 29.82
N GLY A 8 19.20 36.90 29.03
CA GLY A 8 18.95 37.35 27.65
C GLY A 8 18.39 36.25 26.75
N LEU A 9 18.92 35.02 26.85
CA LEU A 9 18.40 33.85 26.13
C LEU A 9 16.94 33.55 26.52
N LEU A 10 16.62 33.51 27.82
CA LEU A 10 15.26 33.24 28.29
C LEU A 10 14.27 34.31 27.81
N ILE A 11 14.64 35.59 27.87
CA ILE A 11 13.81 36.68 27.35
C ILE A 11 13.60 36.50 25.84
N SER A 12 14.64 36.13 25.08
CA SER A 12 14.51 35.94 23.63
C SER A 12 13.55 34.80 23.24
N ILE A 13 13.54 33.70 24.00
CA ILE A 13 12.61 32.57 23.78
C ILE A 13 11.17 33.03 24.00
N VAL A 14 10.92 33.76 25.08
CA VAL A 14 9.58 34.28 25.40
C VAL A 14 9.10 35.27 24.34
N VAL A 15 9.98 36.17 23.88
CA VAL A 15 9.66 37.13 22.81
C VAL A 15 9.40 36.42 21.48
N ALA A 16 10.18 35.39 21.13
CA ALA A 16 9.96 34.61 19.92
C ALA A 16 8.63 33.84 19.95
N PHE A 17 8.28 33.23 21.09
CA PHE A 17 7.00 32.55 21.27
C PHE A 17 5.82 33.52 21.22
N ALA A 18 5.90 34.64 21.94
CA ALA A 18 4.86 35.66 21.93
C ALA A 18 4.68 36.28 20.54
N GLY A 19 5.79 36.54 19.83
CA GLY A 19 5.78 37.03 18.46
C GLY A 19 5.13 36.04 17.49
N GLY A 20 5.51 34.76 17.56
CA GLY A 20 4.88 33.68 16.79
C GLY A 20 3.39 33.56 17.08
N PHE A 21 2.99 33.60 18.36
CA PHE A 21 1.58 33.55 18.76
C PHE A 21 0.78 34.76 18.24
N VAL A 22 1.32 35.97 18.35
CA VAL A 22 0.67 37.19 17.85
C VAL A 22 0.58 37.16 16.31
N LEU A 23 1.60 36.69 15.61
CA LEU A 23 1.54 36.48 14.15
C LEU A 23 0.52 35.41 13.76
N THR A 24 0.45 34.29 14.48
CA THR A 24 -0.57 33.27 14.27
C THR A 24 -1.98 33.81 14.61
N TYR A 25 -2.11 34.64 15.63
CA TYR A 25 -3.38 35.25 16.02
C TYR A 25 -3.85 36.31 15.01
N LEU A 26 -2.95 37.14 14.48
CA LEU A 26 -3.27 38.20 13.53
C LEU A 26 -3.37 37.70 12.08
N PHE A 27 -2.56 36.70 11.69
CA PHE A 27 -2.42 36.23 10.30
C PHE A 27 -2.67 34.73 10.10
N GLY A 28 -2.45 33.91 11.12
CA GLY A 28 -2.51 32.45 11.05
C GLY A 28 -3.90 31.83 10.91
N TYR A 29 -4.96 32.66 10.90
CA TYR A 29 -6.34 32.22 10.70
C TYR A 29 -7.01 32.75 9.43
N LYS A 30 -6.23 33.24 8.46
CA LYS A 30 -6.79 33.65 7.16
C LYS A 30 -6.49 32.72 5.99
N ASN A 31 -6.07 31.46 6.24
CA ASN A 31 -6.08 30.36 5.26
C ASN A 31 -6.01 28.98 5.95
N ALA A 32 -6.81 28.78 6.99
CA ALA A 32 -7.05 27.47 7.57
C ALA A 32 -8.55 27.38 7.87
N ALA A 33 -9.28 26.69 7.00
CA ALA A 33 -10.66 26.34 7.27
C ALA A 33 -10.72 24.91 7.83
N PRO A 34 -11.08 24.74 9.12
CA PRO A 34 -11.80 23.57 9.57
C PRO A 34 -13.29 23.90 9.77
N ALA A 35 -14.12 22.86 9.54
CA ALA A 35 -15.54 22.65 9.86
C ALA A 35 -16.07 23.40 11.12
N GLN A 36 -17.36 23.77 11.30
CA GLN A 36 -18.63 23.23 10.80
C GLN A 36 -19.85 24.11 11.21
N ALA A 37 -21.00 23.87 10.54
CA ALA A 37 -22.42 24.06 10.93
C ALA A 37 -23.11 25.45 10.86
N ASP A 38 -24.11 25.61 9.97
CA ASP A 38 -25.54 25.64 10.35
C ASP A 38 -26.49 25.38 9.15
N SER A 39 -27.64 24.83 9.54
CA SER A 39 -28.81 24.19 8.95
C SER A 39 -29.53 24.82 7.74
N GLY A 40 -30.05 23.95 6.85
CA GLY A 40 -31.31 24.21 6.14
C GLY A 40 -31.51 23.61 4.73
N ARG A 41 -32.11 22.40 4.67
CA ARG A 41 -33.03 21.89 3.61
C ARG A 41 -32.50 21.48 2.22
N HIS A 42 -32.12 20.22 2.04
CA HIS A 42 -32.94 19.17 1.40
C HIS A 42 -32.17 17.85 1.46
N ALA A 43 -32.77 16.86 2.11
CA ALA A 43 -32.24 15.53 2.30
C ALA A 43 -32.40 14.69 1.02
N ALA A 44 -31.26 14.23 0.49
CA ALA A 44 -31.14 12.89 -0.03
C ALA A 44 -29.94 12.29 0.71
N ASP A 45 -30.25 11.51 1.75
CA ASP A 45 -29.30 10.78 2.58
C ASP A 45 -28.44 9.86 1.71
N ILE A 46 -27.13 10.06 1.76
CA ILE A 46 -26.20 8.92 1.67
C ILE A 46 -25.30 9.04 2.90
N PRO A 47 -25.44 8.15 3.89
CA PRO A 47 -24.45 8.09 4.96
C PRO A 47 -23.14 7.60 4.37
N ALA A 48 -22.06 8.34 4.61
CA ALA A 48 -20.71 7.80 4.53
C ALA A 48 -20.54 6.76 5.64
N GLN A 49 -21.04 5.56 5.40
CA GLN A 49 -20.58 4.39 6.11
C GLN A 49 -19.18 4.08 5.54
N LYS A 50 -18.17 3.98 6.41
CA LYS A 50 -17.16 2.95 6.18
C LYS A 50 -17.94 1.64 6.20
N GLU A 51 -18.32 1.15 5.03
CA GLU A 51 -18.68 -0.25 4.89
C GLU A 51 -17.41 -1.00 5.28
N GLN A 52 -17.37 -1.51 6.51
CA GLN A 52 -16.51 -2.63 6.85
C GLN A 52 -16.75 -3.66 5.76
N GLY A 53 -15.71 -4.16 5.10
CA GLY A 53 -15.85 -5.23 4.11
C GLY A 53 -16.44 -6.45 4.79
N THR A 54 -17.77 -6.57 4.82
CA THR A 54 -18.51 -7.67 5.46
C THR A 54 -18.61 -8.89 4.54
N GLY A 55 -17.77 -8.95 3.50
CA GLY A 55 -17.81 -9.96 2.47
C GLY A 55 -16.63 -10.91 2.61
N GLU A 56 -16.93 -12.21 2.68
CA GLU A 56 -15.92 -13.23 2.41
C GLU A 56 -15.34 -12.97 1.01
N MET A 57 -14.02 -12.84 0.92
CA MET A 57 -13.34 -12.60 -0.36
C MET A 57 -12.20 -13.59 -0.54
N THR A 58 -12.02 -14.03 -1.79
CA THR A 58 -10.85 -14.81 -2.20
C THR A 58 -9.97 -13.95 -3.09
N VAL A 59 -8.71 -13.82 -2.70
CA VAL A 59 -7.65 -13.25 -3.53
C VAL A 59 -6.94 -14.40 -4.22
N PHE A 60 -6.89 -14.36 -5.54
CA PHE A 60 -6.29 -15.40 -6.35
C PHE A 60 -4.80 -15.10 -6.59
N SER A 61 -4.00 -16.13 -6.84
CA SER A 61 -2.58 -15.97 -7.13
C SER A 61 -2.40 -15.10 -8.38
N PRO A 62 -1.59 -14.03 -8.30
CA PRO A 62 -1.24 -13.23 -9.47
C PRO A 62 -0.15 -13.90 -10.32
N LEU A 63 0.55 -14.90 -9.79
CA LEU A 63 1.77 -15.47 -10.38
C LEU A 63 1.70 -17.00 -10.46
N ASP A 64 2.52 -17.56 -11.34
CA ASP A 64 2.87 -18.98 -11.32
C ASP A 64 4.12 -19.17 -10.45
N GLY A 65 4.13 -20.16 -9.56
CA GLY A 65 5.28 -20.51 -8.74
C GLY A 65 4.93 -21.17 -7.41
N GLU A 66 5.93 -21.31 -6.55
CA GLU A 66 5.77 -21.87 -5.20
C GLU A 66 5.48 -20.74 -4.21
N TRP A 67 4.39 -20.84 -3.44
CA TRP A 67 4.12 -19.85 -2.40
C TRP A 67 4.81 -20.22 -1.09
N ILE A 68 5.33 -19.21 -0.39
CA ILE A 68 5.98 -19.29 0.91
C ILE A 68 5.34 -18.28 1.89
N PRO A 69 5.37 -18.55 3.20
CA PRO A 69 4.88 -17.61 4.20
C PRO A 69 5.77 -16.37 4.20
N LEU A 70 5.18 -15.21 4.55
CA LEU A 70 5.93 -13.97 4.64
C LEU A 70 7.13 -14.06 5.59
N THR A 71 7.05 -14.90 6.63
CA THR A 71 8.15 -15.14 7.59
C THR A 71 9.41 -15.73 6.96
N GLU A 72 9.32 -16.30 5.76
CA GLU A 72 10.47 -16.85 5.01
C GLU A 72 11.06 -15.83 4.00
N VAL A 73 10.43 -14.68 3.82
CA VAL A 73 10.92 -13.61 2.94
C VAL A 73 12.14 -12.94 3.56
N GLN A 74 13.22 -12.81 2.79
CA GLN A 74 14.49 -12.22 3.24
C GLN A 74 14.48 -10.68 3.30
N ASP A 75 13.41 -10.11 3.84
CA ASP A 75 13.24 -8.68 4.03
C ASP A 75 12.29 -8.45 5.23
N GLU A 76 12.77 -7.71 6.23
CA GLU A 76 12.07 -7.47 7.50
C GLU A 76 10.77 -6.70 7.32
N ALA A 77 10.68 -5.82 6.32
CA ALA A 77 9.46 -5.05 6.06
C ALA A 77 8.28 -5.96 5.70
N PHE A 78 8.56 -7.07 5.02
CA PHE A 78 7.57 -8.08 4.64
C PHE A 78 7.43 -9.18 5.70
N SER A 79 8.54 -9.74 6.19
CA SER A 79 8.51 -10.89 7.09
C SER A 79 8.02 -10.60 8.51
N SER A 80 8.08 -9.32 8.94
CA SER A 80 7.45 -8.88 10.19
C SER A 80 5.93 -8.81 10.13
N GLY A 81 5.33 -8.80 8.93
CA GLY A 81 3.90 -8.55 8.72
C GLY A 81 3.48 -7.08 8.93
N ALA A 82 4.42 -6.16 9.13
CA ALA A 82 4.12 -4.73 9.36
C ALA A 82 3.42 -4.07 8.15
N MET A 83 3.69 -4.56 6.93
CA MET A 83 3.06 -4.09 5.70
C MET A 83 1.71 -4.75 5.38
N GLY A 84 1.25 -5.68 6.23
CA GLY A 84 0.03 -6.45 6.04
C GLY A 84 0.26 -7.97 6.10
N LYS A 85 -0.83 -8.73 6.17
CA LYS A 85 -0.84 -10.19 6.05
C LYS A 85 -0.93 -10.59 4.58
N GLY A 86 -0.46 -11.79 4.26
CA GLY A 86 -0.52 -12.31 2.91
C GLY A 86 0.43 -13.49 2.72
N ALA A 87 0.91 -13.65 1.49
CA ALA A 87 1.85 -14.69 1.10
C ALA A 87 2.90 -14.12 0.15
N ALA A 88 4.05 -14.76 0.06
CA ALA A 88 5.01 -14.49 -1.00
C ALA A 88 5.05 -15.67 -1.98
N ILE A 89 5.45 -15.41 -3.22
CA ILE A 89 5.55 -16.40 -4.29
C ILE A 89 6.96 -16.32 -4.85
N ILE A 90 7.62 -17.47 -4.98
CA ILE A 90 8.86 -17.62 -5.75
C ILE A 90 8.43 -17.91 -7.19
N PRO A 91 8.47 -16.90 -8.09
CA PRO A 91 7.86 -17.02 -9.41
C PRO A 91 8.65 -17.96 -10.32
N THR A 92 7.93 -18.77 -11.09
CA THR A 92 8.44 -19.57 -12.21
C THR A 92 8.18 -18.91 -13.57
N GLY A 93 7.36 -17.85 -13.60
CA GLY A 93 7.03 -17.07 -14.79
C GLY A 93 7.17 -15.55 -14.60
N GLY A 94 7.47 -14.84 -15.69
CA GLY A 94 7.74 -13.40 -15.70
C GLY A 94 6.51 -12.51 -15.95
N ALA A 95 5.33 -12.89 -15.48
CA ALA A 95 4.11 -12.10 -15.67
C ALA A 95 3.16 -12.23 -14.48
N ALA A 96 2.73 -11.09 -13.95
CA ALA A 96 1.71 -11.00 -12.92
C ALA A 96 0.35 -10.63 -13.52
N TYR A 97 -0.70 -11.23 -12.97
CA TYR A 97 -2.09 -11.08 -13.41
C TYR A 97 -2.97 -10.53 -12.29
N VAL A 98 -4.10 -9.97 -12.68
CA VAL A 98 -5.08 -9.40 -11.77
C VAL A 98 -5.67 -10.49 -10.86
N PRO A 99 -5.47 -10.38 -9.53
CA PRO A 99 -5.91 -11.40 -8.57
C PRO A 99 -7.42 -11.35 -8.32
N PHE A 100 -8.09 -10.23 -8.57
CA PHE A 100 -9.54 -10.04 -8.45
C PHE A 100 -9.98 -8.85 -9.29
N SER A 101 -11.26 -8.82 -9.70
CA SER A 101 -11.79 -7.65 -10.41
C SER A 101 -11.87 -6.43 -9.48
N GLY A 102 -11.43 -5.27 -9.96
CA GLY A 102 -11.31 -4.08 -9.12
C GLY A 102 -10.69 -2.91 -9.85
N THR A 103 -10.11 -1.97 -9.09
CA THR A 103 -9.45 -0.79 -9.63
C THR A 103 -7.97 -0.81 -9.30
N VAL A 104 -7.12 -0.47 -10.27
CA VAL A 104 -5.69 -0.23 -10.05
C VAL A 104 -5.55 1.09 -9.30
N HIS A 105 -5.21 1.00 -8.02
CA HIS A 105 -5.10 2.16 -7.14
C HIS A 105 -3.76 2.87 -7.26
N THR A 106 -2.68 2.13 -7.49
CA THR A 106 -1.37 2.74 -7.76
C THR A 106 -0.49 1.85 -8.61
N VAL A 107 0.28 2.47 -9.49
CA VAL A 107 1.39 1.84 -10.21
C VAL A 107 2.65 2.61 -9.84
N PHE A 108 3.58 1.95 -9.15
CA PHE A 108 4.79 2.61 -8.70
C PHE A 108 5.64 3.05 -9.90
N LYS A 109 6.37 4.17 -9.77
CA LYS A 109 7.16 4.76 -10.88
C LYS A 109 8.14 3.76 -11.52
N THR A 110 8.71 2.90 -10.69
CA THR A 110 9.66 1.85 -11.08
C THR A 110 8.99 0.52 -11.43
N LYS A 111 7.66 0.47 -11.51
CA LYS A 111 6.83 -0.63 -12.02
C LYS A 111 6.90 -1.98 -11.30
N HIS A 112 7.81 -2.15 -10.34
CA HIS A 112 7.95 -3.39 -9.55
C HIS A 112 6.78 -3.64 -8.59
N ALA A 113 5.95 -2.63 -8.30
CA ALA A 113 4.84 -2.77 -7.37
C ALA A 113 3.55 -2.17 -7.94
N ILE A 114 2.44 -2.85 -7.67
CA ILE A 114 1.09 -2.45 -8.10
C ILE A 114 0.15 -2.63 -6.91
N GLY A 115 -0.56 -1.55 -6.56
CA GLY A 115 -1.63 -1.57 -5.57
C GLY A 115 -3.00 -1.61 -6.24
N MET A 116 -3.91 -2.43 -5.74
CA MET A 116 -5.27 -2.55 -6.26
C MET A 116 -6.29 -2.56 -5.13
N ILE A 117 -7.51 -2.12 -5.45
CA ILE A 117 -8.63 -2.11 -4.50
C ILE A 117 -9.78 -2.89 -5.13
N SER A 118 -10.32 -3.86 -4.38
CA SER A 118 -11.49 -4.63 -4.81
C SER A 118 -12.78 -3.82 -4.70
N GLN A 119 -13.88 -4.33 -5.24
CA GLN A 119 -15.19 -3.67 -5.08
C GLN A 119 -15.67 -3.71 -3.62
N GLU A 120 -15.20 -4.69 -2.85
CA GLU A 120 -15.47 -4.92 -1.44
C GLU A 120 -14.51 -4.15 -0.50
N GLY A 121 -13.56 -3.37 -1.05
CA GLY A 121 -12.62 -2.55 -0.29
C GLY A 121 -11.33 -3.24 0.15
N VAL A 122 -11.04 -4.46 -0.34
CA VAL A 122 -9.77 -5.14 -0.07
C VAL A 122 -8.65 -4.44 -0.83
N GLU A 123 -7.67 -3.92 -0.10
CA GLU A 123 -6.47 -3.30 -0.65
C GLU A 123 -5.36 -4.34 -0.75
N ILE A 124 -4.92 -4.65 -1.98
CA ILE A 124 -3.81 -5.55 -2.24
C ILE A 124 -2.59 -4.80 -2.73
N LEU A 125 -1.41 -5.20 -2.27
CA LEU A 125 -0.13 -4.81 -2.83
C LEU A 125 0.57 -6.04 -3.41
N ILE A 126 0.88 -6.00 -4.71
CA ILE A 126 1.75 -6.96 -5.39
C ILE A 126 3.12 -6.30 -5.52
N HIS A 127 4.14 -6.80 -4.83
CA HIS A 127 5.49 -6.25 -4.81
C HIS A 127 6.50 -7.28 -5.37
N ILE A 128 6.93 -7.08 -6.61
CA ILE A 128 7.75 -8.03 -7.38
C ILE A 128 9.22 -7.90 -6.98
N GLY A 129 9.73 -8.96 -6.37
CA GLY A 129 11.12 -9.05 -5.93
C GLY A 129 11.46 -8.19 -4.71
N ILE A 130 12.66 -8.40 -4.18
CA ILE A 130 13.18 -7.70 -3.00
C ILE A 130 14.16 -6.63 -3.47
N ASN A 131 14.02 -5.39 -2.97
CA ASN A 131 14.87 -4.24 -3.35
C ASN A 131 14.86 -3.87 -4.86
N THR A 132 13.96 -4.42 -5.67
CA THR A 132 13.86 -4.20 -7.13
C THR A 132 13.50 -2.77 -7.53
N VAL A 133 13.04 -1.94 -6.59
CA VAL A 133 12.96 -0.48 -6.78
C VAL A 133 14.28 0.13 -7.27
N LYS A 134 15.42 -0.46 -6.89
CA LYS A 134 16.77 -0.01 -7.29
C LYS A 134 17.06 -0.23 -8.78
N LEU A 135 16.31 -1.08 -9.46
CA LEU A 135 16.37 -1.27 -10.92
C LEU A 135 15.73 -0.11 -11.70
N LYS A 136 15.10 0.85 -11.03
CA LYS A 136 14.56 2.08 -11.65
C LYS A 136 13.59 1.84 -12.82
N GLY A 137 12.90 0.71 -12.81
CA GLY A 137 11.95 0.31 -13.86
C GLY A 137 12.56 -0.45 -15.03
N GLU A 138 13.86 -0.75 -15.02
CA GLU A 138 14.46 -1.72 -15.93
C GLU A 138 13.89 -3.12 -15.67
N HIS A 139 13.71 -3.89 -16.74
CA HIS A 139 13.15 -5.24 -16.71
C HIS A 139 11.66 -5.33 -16.36
N PHE A 140 10.92 -4.22 -16.30
CA PHE A 140 9.47 -4.21 -16.04
C PHE A 140 8.67 -3.51 -17.15
N THR A 141 7.60 -4.17 -17.60
CA THR A 141 6.63 -3.63 -18.56
C THR A 141 5.22 -3.73 -17.98
N THR A 142 4.59 -2.60 -17.66
CA THR A 142 3.23 -2.56 -17.14
C THR A 142 2.21 -2.49 -18.26
N PHE A 143 1.05 -3.13 -18.06
CA PHE A 143 -0.08 -3.14 -19.00
C PHE A 143 -1.29 -2.36 -18.48
N VAL A 144 -1.17 -1.80 -17.28
CA VAL A 144 -2.19 -1.01 -16.60
C VAL A 144 -1.62 0.33 -16.15
N LYS A 145 -2.50 1.28 -15.88
CA LYS A 145 -2.21 2.56 -15.23
C LYS A 145 -3.12 2.77 -14.02
N GLU A 146 -2.72 3.72 -13.17
CA GLU A 146 -3.54 4.17 -12.06
C GLU A 146 -4.93 4.63 -12.53
N GLY A 147 -5.96 4.20 -11.81
CA GLY A 147 -7.37 4.47 -12.11
C GLY A 147 -8.02 3.50 -13.09
N ASP A 148 -7.28 2.54 -13.67
CA ASP A 148 -7.88 1.55 -14.55
C ASP A 148 -8.80 0.59 -13.78
N THR A 149 -9.98 0.33 -14.34
CA THR A 149 -10.82 -0.81 -13.92
C THR A 149 -10.38 -2.06 -14.67
N VAL A 150 -10.11 -3.12 -13.92
CA VAL A 150 -9.55 -4.37 -14.45
C VAL A 150 -10.35 -5.58 -13.97
N LYS A 151 -10.29 -6.67 -14.73
CA LYS A 151 -10.95 -7.94 -14.44
C LYS A 151 -9.94 -8.97 -13.98
N LYS A 152 -10.39 -9.91 -13.12
CA LYS A 152 -9.59 -11.09 -12.74
C LYS A 152 -8.98 -11.74 -13.98
N GLY A 153 -7.66 -11.99 -13.94
CA GLY A 153 -6.90 -12.61 -15.01
C GLY A 153 -6.37 -11.65 -16.09
N ASP A 154 -6.73 -10.36 -16.05
CA ASP A 154 -6.08 -9.38 -16.92
C ASP A 154 -4.58 -9.29 -16.57
N LYS A 155 -3.74 -8.98 -17.55
CA LYS A 155 -2.30 -8.86 -17.35
C LYS A 155 -1.98 -7.54 -16.67
N LEU A 156 -1.21 -7.57 -15.57
CA LEU A 156 -0.80 -6.37 -14.84
C LEU A 156 0.57 -5.87 -15.31
N VAL A 157 1.56 -6.77 -15.26
CA VAL A 157 2.96 -6.44 -15.49
C VAL A 157 3.72 -7.68 -15.95
N GLU A 158 4.60 -7.49 -16.92
CA GLU A 158 5.63 -8.44 -17.30
C GLU A 158 6.97 -8.00 -16.74
N PHE A 159 7.79 -8.96 -16.37
CA PHE A 159 9.12 -8.75 -15.86
C PHE A 159 10.08 -9.86 -16.29
N ASP A 160 11.33 -9.47 -16.53
CA ASP A 160 12.38 -10.40 -16.94
C ASP A 160 13.05 -11.01 -15.70
N LEU A 161 12.64 -12.24 -15.36
CA LEU A 161 13.17 -12.99 -14.21
C LEU A 161 14.68 -13.13 -14.26
N GLU A 162 15.21 -13.56 -15.41
CA GLU A 162 16.64 -13.82 -15.56
C GLU A 162 17.43 -12.53 -15.44
N ALA A 163 16.97 -11.44 -16.06
CA ALA A 163 17.66 -10.17 -15.97
C ALA A 163 17.65 -9.58 -14.56
N ILE A 164 16.54 -9.69 -13.82
CA ILE A 164 16.45 -9.26 -12.42
C ILE A 164 17.41 -10.07 -11.53
N GLN A 165 17.43 -11.39 -11.70
CA GLN A 165 18.35 -12.28 -10.97
C GLN A 165 19.81 -12.01 -11.33
N ASN A 166 20.12 -11.80 -12.61
CA ASN A 166 21.47 -11.45 -13.08
C ASN A 166 21.94 -10.09 -12.57
N ALA A 167 21.02 -9.17 -12.31
CA ALA A 167 21.30 -7.90 -11.65
C ALA A 167 21.49 -8.04 -10.11
N GLY A 168 21.35 -9.25 -9.56
CA GLY A 168 21.60 -9.58 -8.15
C GLY A 168 20.40 -9.36 -7.23
N TYR A 169 19.18 -9.33 -7.76
CA TYR A 169 17.96 -9.13 -6.99
C TYR A 169 17.15 -10.43 -6.86
N ASP A 170 16.55 -10.62 -5.69
CA ASP A 170 15.59 -11.69 -5.44
C ASP A 170 14.26 -11.37 -6.15
N VAL A 171 13.66 -12.35 -6.80
CA VAL A 171 12.38 -12.26 -7.54
C VAL A 171 11.17 -12.68 -6.69
N THR A 172 11.39 -13.11 -5.46
CA THR A 172 10.34 -13.44 -4.49
C THR A 172 9.36 -12.28 -4.39
N THR A 173 8.11 -12.54 -4.80
CA THR A 173 7.08 -11.52 -4.96
C THR A 173 6.08 -11.61 -3.83
N SER A 174 5.91 -10.52 -3.09
CA SER A 174 4.96 -10.46 -1.99
C SER A 174 3.56 -10.04 -2.48
N VAL A 175 2.53 -10.73 -1.99
CA VAL A 175 1.11 -10.47 -2.24
C VAL A 175 0.45 -10.20 -0.90
N LEU A 176 0.17 -8.93 -0.60
CA LEU A 176 -0.18 -8.45 0.73
C LEU A 176 -1.55 -7.80 0.76
N ILE A 177 -2.29 -8.00 1.84
CA ILE A 177 -3.50 -7.24 2.17
C ILE A 177 -3.09 -6.04 3.04
N SER A 178 -3.01 -4.86 2.44
CA SER A 178 -2.47 -3.67 3.12
C SER A 178 -3.39 -3.14 4.22
N ASN A 179 -4.71 -3.24 4.04
CA ASN A 179 -5.71 -2.90 5.06
C ASN A 179 -6.11 -4.11 5.92
N THR A 180 -5.16 -4.96 6.30
CA THR A 180 -5.39 -6.17 7.11
C THR A 180 -6.21 -5.93 8.38
N ALA A 181 -6.05 -4.76 9.02
CA ALA A 181 -6.73 -4.44 10.28
C ALA A 181 -8.27 -4.30 10.14
N ASP A 182 -8.77 -4.17 8.92
CA ASP A 182 -10.20 -4.05 8.63
C ASP A 182 -10.92 -5.41 8.63
N TYR A 183 -10.18 -6.53 8.66
CA TYR A 183 -10.71 -7.89 8.53
C TYR A 183 -10.48 -8.73 9.79
N ALA A 184 -11.44 -9.61 10.10
CA ALA A 184 -11.37 -10.44 11.29
C ALA A 184 -10.42 -11.63 11.09
N GLU A 185 -10.48 -12.25 9.91
CA GLU A 185 -9.68 -13.43 9.58
C GLU A 185 -9.03 -13.27 8.20
N ILE A 186 -7.74 -13.54 8.13
CA ILE A 186 -7.00 -13.67 6.87
C ILE A 186 -6.22 -14.98 6.96
N SER A 187 -6.51 -15.90 6.04
CA SER A 187 -5.84 -17.19 5.94
C SER A 187 -5.28 -17.39 4.53
N VAL A 188 -4.28 -18.25 4.41
CA VAL A 188 -3.65 -18.61 3.14
C VAL A 188 -3.99 -20.07 2.84
N LYS A 189 -4.09 -20.43 1.57
CA LYS A 189 -4.23 -21.83 1.16
C LYS A 189 -3.13 -22.72 1.72
N GLU A 190 -3.31 -24.03 1.61
CA GLU A 190 -2.24 -24.99 1.93
C GLU A 190 -1.02 -24.80 1.03
N TYR A 191 0.16 -25.15 1.56
CA TYR A 191 1.46 -25.01 0.91
C TYR A 191 1.53 -25.69 -0.46
N GLY A 192 2.31 -25.11 -1.36
CA GLY A 192 2.70 -25.70 -2.64
C GLY A 192 2.52 -24.77 -3.83
N HIS A 193 2.61 -25.34 -5.03
CA HIS A 193 2.51 -24.61 -6.29
C HIS A 193 1.17 -23.88 -6.42
N VAL A 194 1.22 -22.69 -7.01
CA VAL A 194 0.08 -21.87 -7.44
C VAL A 194 0.28 -21.45 -8.88
N SER A 195 -0.82 -21.46 -9.63
CA SER A 195 -0.88 -20.85 -10.96
C SER A 195 -1.79 -19.60 -10.94
N PRO A 196 -1.64 -18.68 -11.90
CA PRO A 196 -2.48 -17.50 -11.99
C PRO A 196 -3.96 -17.86 -11.99
N GLY A 197 -4.72 -17.28 -11.06
CA GLY A 197 -6.14 -17.54 -10.91
C GLY A 197 -6.52 -18.67 -9.93
N ASP A 198 -5.56 -19.39 -9.36
CA ASP A 198 -5.76 -20.30 -8.22
C ASP A 198 -6.06 -19.52 -6.94
N PRO A 199 -6.93 -19.99 -6.03
CA PRO A 199 -7.12 -19.35 -4.73
C PRO A 199 -5.80 -19.27 -3.95
N LEU A 200 -5.51 -18.13 -3.32
CA LEU A 200 -4.29 -17.94 -2.52
C LEU A 200 -4.60 -17.47 -1.09
N ILE A 201 -5.33 -16.37 -0.94
CA ILE A 201 -5.70 -15.78 0.37
C ILE A 201 -7.21 -15.75 0.49
N PHE A 202 -7.72 -16.12 1.68
CA PHE A 202 -9.13 -16.08 2.05
C PHE A 202 -9.32 -15.07 3.18
N ILE A 203 -10.28 -14.17 3.00
CA ILE A 203 -10.58 -13.05 3.90
C ILE A 203 -12.01 -13.20 4.43
N LYS A 204 -12.22 -12.95 5.73
CA LYS A 204 -13.52 -12.90 6.40
C LYS A 204 -13.63 -11.74 7.37
#